data_AF-A0A5P2B903-F1
#
_entry.id   AF-A0A5P2B903-F1
#
_cell.length_a   1.000
_cell.length_b   1.000
_cell.length_c   1.000
_cell.angle_alpha   90.00
_cell.angle_beta   90.00
_cell.angle_gamma   90.00
#
_symmetry.space_group_name_H-M   'P 1'
#
loop_
_entity.id
_entity.type
_entity.pdbx_description
1 polymer ?
#
loop_
_entity_poly.entity_id
_entity_poly.type
_entity_poly.pdbx_seq_one_letter_code
_entity_poly.pdbx_strand_id
1 'polypeptide(L)'
;MTDHGGGAPALLRRRLAPEAHRGNALHPGAWWVWAIGLGTAASRTTNPLLLGLLIGVAGYVVAARRTSAPWAKSYGAFVKLGLAVIAIRLVFAIVLGSPIPGTHTVVTLPEVPLPEWARGVRIGGRVTAEGLLFALYDGIRLAGLLICVGAANALASPARLLKSLPGALYEVGVAVVVAMTFAPNLIVDVQRLRAARRLRGRPDRGIRGLLQVGLPVLEGALERSVALAAAMDARGFGRTSPVPARVRRAISVLTLGGLMGVCVGTYGLLTAQGTSYGLPALAAGLTCALAGLRLGGRRAVRTRYRPDPWGPRAWLVAGSGVAVAALTIWSATRAPSALHPGVVPLVAPTLPLWPAAAALLGLLPAFVAPVPTGHTRPTAPRNPPPAPSDDATRVTPAEPRPAQPGTTPPADPDTTQAPPVRETSGPAPAPRPRKSAAAWRTAPRPAPSPTSSEETS
;
A
#
# COMPACT_ATOMS: atom_id res chain seq x y z
N MET A 1 33.21 1.72 -34.29
CA MET A 1 33.77 0.68 -33.38
C MET A 1 33.62 1.22 -31.98
N THR A 2 32.83 0.71 -31.05
CA THR A 2 32.13 -0.57 -30.83
C THR A 2 31.09 -0.27 -29.76
N ASP A 3 29.81 -0.52 -30.02
CA ASP A 3 28.76 -0.52 -28.98
C ASP A 3 28.10 -1.90 -29.00
N HIS A 4 28.79 -2.84 -28.36
CA HIS A 4 28.37 -4.23 -28.19
C HIS A 4 28.47 -4.58 -26.71
N GLY A 5 27.32 -4.65 -26.05
CA GLY A 5 27.26 -5.19 -24.69
C GLY A 5 26.01 -4.79 -23.92
N GLY A 6 24.88 -5.45 -24.18
CA GLY A 6 23.73 -5.29 -23.27
C GLY A 6 22.39 -5.88 -23.70
N GLY A 7 22.25 -6.39 -24.93
CA GLY A 7 20.94 -6.87 -25.43
C GLY A 7 20.53 -8.29 -24.97
N ALA A 8 21.48 -9.12 -24.54
CA ALA A 8 21.25 -10.55 -24.33
C ALA A 8 20.44 -10.95 -23.07
N PRO A 9 20.54 -10.29 -21.90
CA PRO A 9 19.74 -10.72 -20.73
C PRO A 9 18.28 -10.25 -20.79
N ALA A 10 17.95 -9.24 -21.61
CA ALA A 10 16.60 -8.68 -21.71
C ALA A 10 15.65 -9.59 -22.50
N LEU A 11 16.14 -10.21 -23.57
CA LEU A 11 15.33 -11.07 -24.44
C LEU A 11 15.00 -12.42 -23.78
N LEU A 12 15.91 -12.98 -22.97
CA LEU A 12 15.66 -14.19 -22.17
C LEU A 12 14.66 -13.92 -21.02
N ARG A 13 14.77 -12.78 -20.33
CA ARG A 13 13.78 -12.38 -19.29
C ARG A 13 12.37 -12.18 -19.84
N ARG A 14 12.26 -11.74 -21.09
CA ARG A 14 10.97 -11.47 -21.76
C ARG A 14 10.22 -12.75 -22.16
N ARG A 15 10.91 -13.89 -22.29
CA ARG A 15 10.30 -15.17 -22.71
C ARG A 15 9.70 -15.99 -21.57
N LEU A 16 10.03 -15.73 -20.31
CA LEU A 16 9.58 -16.55 -19.17
C LEU A 16 8.48 -15.91 -18.31
N ALA A 17 8.32 -14.58 -18.32
CA ALA A 17 7.33 -13.90 -17.50
C ALA A 17 6.51 -12.91 -18.34
N PRO A 18 5.17 -13.07 -18.44
CA PRO A 18 4.37 -12.20 -19.29
C PRO A 18 4.27 -10.78 -18.72
N GLU A 19 4.03 -9.83 -19.61
CA GLU A 19 3.93 -8.41 -19.28
C GLU A 19 2.69 -8.13 -18.42
N ALA A 20 2.84 -7.20 -17.48
CA ALA A 20 1.80 -6.79 -16.54
C ALA A 20 0.68 -6.05 -17.29
N HIS A 21 -0.45 -6.72 -17.51
CA HIS A 21 -1.69 -6.12 -18.02
C HIS A 21 -2.69 -5.92 -16.88
N ARG A 22 -3.71 -5.06 -17.07
CA ARG A 22 -4.79 -4.84 -16.09
C ARG A 22 -5.44 -6.14 -15.57
N GLY A 23 -5.47 -7.20 -16.38
CA GLY A 23 -6.02 -8.52 -15.99
C GLY A 23 -5.05 -9.45 -15.25
N ASN A 24 -3.75 -9.14 -15.22
CA ASN A 24 -2.70 -9.96 -14.59
C ASN A 24 -1.93 -9.16 -13.51
N ALA A 25 -2.48 -8.04 -13.05
CA ALA A 25 -1.85 -7.26 -11.99
C ALA A 25 -1.81 -8.09 -10.70
N LEU A 26 -0.62 -8.25 -10.12
CA LEU A 26 -0.47 -8.93 -8.82
C LEU A 26 -1.16 -8.11 -7.73
N HIS A 27 -1.91 -8.80 -6.88
CA HIS A 27 -2.51 -8.19 -5.72
C HIS A 27 -1.43 -7.61 -4.78
N PRO A 28 -1.50 -6.32 -4.37
CA PRO A 28 -0.48 -5.69 -3.52
C PRO A 28 -0.21 -6.44 -2.21
N GLY A 29 -1.25 -7.04 -1.65
CA GLY A 29 -1.16 -7.87 -0.44
C GLY A 29 -0.23 -9.08 -0.58
N ALA A 30 -0.06 -9.65 -1.79
CA ALA A 30 0.82 -10.81 -1.99
C ALA A 30 2.30 -10.45 -1.76
N TRP A 31 2.72 -9.26 -2.20
CA TRP A 31 4.07 -8.74 -1.95
C TRP A 31 4.32 -8.47 -0.47
N TRP A 32 3.30 -8.00 0.27
CA TRP A 32 3.38 -7.82 1.71
C TRP A 32 3.50 -9.13 2.45
N VAL A 33 2.65 -10.12 2.13
CA VAL A 33 2.75 -11.46 2.74
C VAL A 33 4.12 -12.07 2.45
N TRP A 34 4.62 -11.95 1.22
CA TRP A 34 5.95 -12.42 0.84
C TRP A 34 7.06 -11.75 1.66
N ALA A 35 7.04 -10.43 1.77
CA ALA A 35 8.04 -9.67 2.51
C ALA A 35 7.97 -9.90 4.02
N ILE A 36 6.77 -10.07 4.59
CA ILE A 36 6.58 -10.47 5.99
C ILE A 36 7.15 -11.87 6.21
N GLY A 37 6.99 -12.78 5.25
CA GLY A 37 7.59 -14.12 5.31
C GLY A 37 9.13 -14.07 5.36
N LEU A 38 9.76 -13.29 4.47
CA LEU A 38 11.20 -13.06 4.49
C LEU A 38 11.67 -12.35 5.77
N GLY A 39 10.94 -11.35 6.24
CA GLY A 39 11.21 -10.66 7.49
C GLY A 39 11.10 -11.58 8.71
N THR A 40 10.13 -12.51 8.69
CA THR A 40 9.99 -13.55 9.73
C THR A 40 11.16 -14.51 9.71
N ALA A 41 11.65 -14.91 8.54
CA ALA A 41 12.85 -15.74 8.44
C ALA A 41 14.09 -14.98 8.94
N ALA A 42 14.27 -13.72 8.55
CA ALA A 42 15.37 -12.87 9.02
C ALA A 42 15.32 -12.63 10.54
N SER A 43 14.13 -12.54 11.15
CA SER A 43 14.01 -12.39 12.60
C SER A 43 14.38 -13.67 13.36
N ARG A 44 14.47 -14.83 12.70
CA ARG A 44 14.77 -16.12 13.32
C ARG A 44 16.21 -16.59 13.13
N THR A 45 17.09 -15.76 12.58
CA THR A 45 18.50 -16.10 12.40
C THR A 45 19.41 -14.92 12.73
N THR A 46 20.58 -15.22 13.28
CA THR A 46 21.69 -14.27 13.44
C THR A 46 22.89 -14.65 12.55
N ASN A 47 22.73 -15.67 11.69
CA ASN A 47 23.76 -16.10 10.76
C ASN A 47 23.91 -15.05 9.63
N PRO A 48 25.06 -14.38 9.50
CA PRO A 48 25.25 -13.30 8.53
C PRO A 48 25.15 -13.78 7.08
N LEU A 49 25.50 -15.04 6.80
CA LEU A 49 25.42 -15.60 5.45
C LEU A 49 23.97 -15.81 5.02
N LEU A 50 23.12 -16.33 5.92
CA LEU A 50 21.69 -16.47 5.66
C LEU A 50 20.99 -15.11 5.55
N LEU A 51 21.34 -14.16 6.41
CA LEU A 51 20.81 -12.80 6.33
C LEU A 51 21.23 -12.11 5.03
N GLY A 52 22.49 -12.26 4.64
CA GLY A 52 23.00 -11.80 3.35
C GLY A 52 22.26 -12.43 2.17
N LEU A 53 21.98 -13.74 2.23
CA LEU A 53 21.18 -14.43 1.23
C LEU A 53 19.75 -13.89 1.16
N LEU A 54 19.05 -13.73 2.29
CA LEU A 54 17.69 -13.16 2.33
C LEU A 54 17.65 -11.72 1.78
N ILE A 55 18.63 -10.89 2.14
CA ILE A 55 18.80 -9.53 1.60
C ILE A 55 19.06 -9.58 0.09
N GLY A 56 19.90 -10.50 -0.38
CA GLY A 56 20.17 -10.73 -1.79
C GLY A 56 18.93 -11.16 -2.57
N VAL A 57 18.14 -12.09 -2.02
CA VAL A 57 16.86 -12.53 -2.59
C VAL A 57 15.88 -11.37 -2.68
N ALA A 58 15.72 -10.60 -1.60
CA ALA A 58 14.86 -9.42 -1.59
C ALA A 58 15.30 -8.39 -2.64
N GLY A 59 16.60 -8.07 -2.67
CA GLY A 59 17.19 -7.15 -3.62
C GLY A 59 17.06 -7.61 -5.07
N TYR A 60 17.24 -8.90 -5.34
CA TYR A 60 17.08 -9.48 -6.67
C TYR A 60 15.64 -9.39 -7.17
N VAL A 61 14.67 -9.76 -6.34
CA VAL A 61 13.25 -9.68 -6.67
C VAL A 61 12.84 -8.22 -6.92
N VAL A 62 13.28 -7.29 -6.07
CA VAL A 62 13.06 -5.85 -6.28
C VAL A 62 13.71 -5.39 -7.59
N ALA A 63 14.97 -5.73 -7.86
CA ALA A 63 15.65 -5.34 -9.09
C ALA A 63 14.97 -5.91 -10.34
N ALA A 64 14.44 -7.14 -10.28
CA ALA A 64 13.75 -7.80 -11.38
C ALA A 64 12.33 -7.28 -11.62
N ARG A 65 11.62 -6.82 -10.56
CA ARG A 65 10.18 -6.54 -10.60
C ARG A 65 9.78 -5.10 -10.24
N ARG A 66 10.72 -4.24 -9.87
CA ARG A 66 10.44 -2.81 -9.58
C ARG A 66 9.86 -2.10 -10.80
N THR A 67 8.80 -1.33 -10.59
CA THR A 67 8.21 -0.45 -11.61
C THR A 67 9.06 0.83 -11.74
N SER A 68 8.90 1.60 -12.82
CA SER A 68 9.58 2.90 -12.99
C SER A 68 8.97 4.04 -12.16
N ALA A 69 8.15 3.73 -11.17
CA ALA A 69 7.38 4.71 -10.43
C ALA A 69 8.18 5.33 -9.27
N PRO A 70 7.80 6.52 -8.76
CA PRO A 70 8.54 7.21 -7.70
C PRO A 70 8.75 6.37 -6.43
N TRP A 71 7.76 5.56 -6.04
CA TRP A 71 7.84 4.68 -4.88
C TRP A 71 8.86 3.54 -5.05
N ALA A 72 9.21 3.16 -6.28
CA ALA A 72 10.22 2.13 -6.53
C ALA A 72 11.63 2.55 -6.11
N LYS A 73 11.88 3.87 -5.96
CA LYS A 73 13.12 4.42 -5.42
C LYS A 73 13.22 4.27 -3.89
N SER A 74 12.11 3.95 -3.20
CA SER A 74 12.08 3.78 -1.74
C SER A 74 13.01 2.68 -1.26
N TYR A 75 13.19 1.60 -2.04
CA TYR A 75 14.10 0.50 -1.68
C TYR A 75 15.52 1.00 -1.37
N GLY A 76 16.05 1.91 -2.20
CA GLY A 76 17.38 2.50 -1.97
C GLY A 76 17.46 3.30 -0.67
N ALA A 77 16.39 3.98 -0.26
CA ALA A 77 16.33 4.68 1.01
C ALA A 77 16.33 3.70 2.20
N PHE A 78 15.58 2.59 2.11
CA PHE A 78 15.58 1.55 3.14
C PHE A 78 16.92 0.83 3.26
N VAL A 79 17.61 0.56 2.15
CA VAL A 79 18.99 0.01 2.17
C VAL A 79 19.96 0.99 2.84
N LYS A 80 19.92 2.28 2.50
CA LYS A 80 20.75 3.31 3.15
C LYS A 80 20.47 3.42 4.64
N LEU A 81 19.20 3.37 5.04
CA LEU A 81 18.81 3.39 6.45
C LEU A 81 19.29 2.11 7.17
N GLY A 82 19.26 0.94 6.51
CA GLY A 82 19.83 -0.31 7.04
C GLY A 82 21.33 -0.22 7.26
N LEU A 83 22.06 0.35 6.29
CA LEU A 83 23.50 0.63 6.45
C LEU A 83 23.78 1.61 7.60
N ALA A 84 22.95 2.65 7.75
CA ALA A 84 23.06 3.58 8.87
C ALA A 84 22.83 2.87 10.21
N VAL A 85 21.86 1.96 10.31
CA VAL A 85 21.62 1.16 11.52
C VAL A 85 22.84 0.29 11.87
N ILE A 86 23.47 -0.35 10.88
CA ILE A 86 24.70 -1.12 11.10
C ILE A 86 25.82 -0.21 11.60
N ALA A 87 26.05 0.92 10.94
CA ALA A 87 27.09 1.88 11.33
C ALA A 87 26.88 2.40 12.75
N ILE A 88 25.66 2.82 13.07
CA ILE A 88 25.29 3.29 14.42
C ILE A 88 25.53 2.17 15.45
N ARG A 89 25.14 0.93 15.17
CA ARG A 89 25.37 -0.20 16.07
C ARG A 89 26.86 -0.48 16.30
N LEU A 90 27.68 -0.43 15.25
CA LEU A 90 29.13 -0.59 15.38
C LEU A 90 29.74 0.54 16.20
N VAL A 91 29.33 1.79 15.96
CA VAL A 91 29.80 2.95 16.75
C VAL A 91 29.42 2.78 18.22
N PHE A 92 28.18 2.39 18.53
CA PHE A 92 27.77 2.11 19.91
C PHE A 92 28.59 0.97 20.52
N ALA A 93 28.86 -0.11 19.78
CA ALA A 93 29.69 -1.22 20.28
C ALA A 93 31.16 -0.82 20.53
N ILE A 94 31.70 0.13 19.76
CA ILE A 94 33.06 0.66 19.93
C ILE A 94 33.11 1.65 21.12
N VAL A 95 32.12 2.53 21.26
CA VAL A 95 32.13 3.62 22.25
C VAL A 95 31.67 3.15 23.64
N LEU A 96 30.63 2.32 23.72
CA LEU A 96 30.08 1.80 25.00
C LEU A 96 30.72 0.45 25.39
N GLY A 97 31.59 -0.10 24.54
CA GLY A 97 32.08 -1.47 24.66
C GLY A 97 31.00 -2.52 24.40
N SER A 98 31.41 -3.77 24.26
CA SER A 98 30.50 -4.90 24.14
C SER A 98 30.40 -5.65 25.47
N PRO A 99 29.20 -6.06 25.92
CA PRO A 99 29.02 -6.90 27.11
C PRO A 99 29.50 -8.35 26.90
N ILE A 100 30.00 -8.68 25.70
CA ILE A 100 30.42 -10.04 25.35
C ILE A 100 31.87 -10.27 25.75
N PRO A 101 32.17 -11.33 26.53
CA PRO A 101 33.54 -11.73 26.82
C PRO A 101 34.29 -12.01 25.52
N GLY A 102 35.40 -11.29 25.29
CA GLY A 102 36.23 -11.49 24.11
C GLY A 102 37.69 -11.64 24.48
N THR A 103 38.36 -12.56 23.81
CA THR A 103 39.79 -12.83 24.00
C THR A 103 40.64 -12.02 23.03
N HIS A 104 40.09 -11.62 21.88
CA HIS A 104 40.82 -10.95 20.81
C HIS A 104 40.54 -9.44 20.83
N THR A 105 41.46 -8.67 21.40
CA THR A 105 41.38 -7.20 21.39
C THR A 105 41.84 -6.62 20.07
N VAL A 106 41.01 -5.78 19.46
CA VAL A 106 41.34 -5.04 18.25
C VAL A 106 41.91 -3.66 18.59
N VAL A 107 41.24 -2.92 19.48
CA VAL A 107 41.64 -1.55 19.88
C VAL A 107 41.33 -1.34 21.36
N THR A 108 42.18 -0.60 22.06
CA THR A 108 41.92 -0.15 23.44
C THR A 108 41.66 1.35 23.44
N LEU A 109 40.43 1.77 23.73
CA LEU A 109 40.10 3.18 23.94
C LEU A 109 40.38 3.57 25.39
N PRO A 110 40.84 4.80 25.67
CA PRO A 110 41.02 5.29 27.04
C PRO A 110 39.68 5.22 27.79
N GLU A 111 39.70 4.60 28.96
CA GLU A 111 38.51 4.44 29.79
C GLU A 111 38.24 5.74 30.53
N VAL A 112 37.02 6.26 30.39
CA VAL A 112 36.57 7.40 31.19
C VAL A 112 35.94 6.83 32.46
N PRO A 113 36.50 7.09 33.66
CA PRO A 113 35.90 6.64 34.90
C PRO A 113 34.54 7.32 35.07
N LEU A 114 33.48 6.54 34.96
CA LEU A 114 32.12 7.01 35.17
C LEU A 114 31.78 6.98 36.67
N PRO A 115 31.06 7.99 37.18
CA PRO A 115 30.64 8.06 38.58
C PRO A 115 29.80 6.85 39.01
N GLU A 116 29.79 6.55 40.31
CA GLU A 116 29.25 5.32 40.94
C GLU A 116 27.82 4.93 40.50
N TRP A 117 27.00 5.90 40.08
CA TRP A 117 25.63 5.71 39.59
C TRP A 117 25.53 5.16 38.15
N ALA A 118 26.62 5.22 37.39
CA ALA A 118 26.74 4.77 36.00
C ALA A 118 27.70 3.59 35.82
N ARG A 119 28.04 2.86 36.90
CA ARG A 119 28.95 1.68 36.87
C ARG A 119 28.52 0.53 35.95
N GLY A 120 27.27 0.54 35.46
CA GLY A 120 26.77 -0.42 34.48
C GLY A 120 27.10 -0.09 33.02
N VAL A 121 27.59 1.12 32.73
CA VAL A 121 27.95 1.57 31.37
C VAL A 121 29.44 1.89 31.38
N ARG A 122 30.23 1.21 30.55
CA ARG A 122 31.64 1.57 30.33
C ARG A 122 31.71 2.45 29.08
N ILE A 123 32.27 3.65 29.18
CA ILE A 123 32.58 4.46 28.00
C ILE A 123 34.07 4.28 27.70
N GLY A 124 34.37 3.68 26.55
CA GLY A 124 35.71 3.26 26.17
C GLY A 124 36.11 1.86 26.68
N GLY A 125 37.41 1.56 26.62
CA GLY A 125 37.98 0.28 27.04
C GLY A 125 38.39 -0.65 25.89
N ARG A 126 38.58 -1.93 26.21
CA ARG A 126 38.99 -2.97 25.26
C ARG A 126 37.88 -3.29 24.26
N VAL A 127 38.05 -2.90 23.01
CA VAL A 127 37.20 -3.30 21.87
C VAL A 127 37.64 -4.67 21.39
N THR A 128 36.76 -5.67 21.56
CA THR A 128 37.02 -7.05 21.18
C THR A 128 36.44 -7.37 19.80
N ALA A 129 37.09 -8.29 19.07
CA ALA A 129 36.62 -8.75 17.77
C ALA A 129 35.28 -9.48 17.90
N GLU A 130 35.13 -10.29 18.95
CA GLU A 130 33.90 -10.97 19.37
C GLU A 130 32.73 -9.99 19.49
N GLY A 131 32.95 -8.89 20.21
CA GLY A 131 31.95 -7.88 20.49
C GLY A 131 31.53 -7.09 19.25
N LEU A 132 32.50 -6.76 18.39
CA LEU A 132 32.25 -6.07 17.13
C LEU A 132 31.48 -6.97 16.15
N LEU A 133 31.84 -8.25 16.09
CA LEU A 133 31.19 -9.24 15.23
C LEU A 133 29.75 -9.51 15.66
N PHE A 134 29.50 -9.59 16.97
CA PHE A 134 28.14 -9.66 17.50
C PHE A 134 27.30 -8.45 17.11
N ALA A 135 27.82 -7.24 17.34
CA ALA A 135 27.12 -6.00 16.97
C ALA A 135 26.86 -5.92 15.47
N LEU A 136 27.79 -6.42 14.65
CA LEU A 136 27.63 -6.53 13.20
C LEU A 136 26.52 -7.51 12.82
N TYR A 137 26.50 -8.72 13.38
CA TYR A 137 25.48 -9.73 13.08
C TYR A 137 24.08 -9.24 13.45
N ASP A 138 23.96 -8.64 14.62
CA ASP A 138 22.72 -8.04 15.10
C ASP A 138 22.32 -6.80 14.28
N GLY A 139 23.29 -6.02 13.81
CA GLY A 139 23.09 -4.91 12.88
C GLY A 139 22.56 -5.38 11.52
N ILE A 140 23.16 -6.42 10.94
CA ILE A 140 22.73 -7.03 9.67
C ILE A 140 21.31 -7.58 9.80
N ARG A 141 20.96 -8.19 10.95
CA ARG A 141 19.60 -8.68 11.21
C ARG A 141 18.57 -7.54 11.16
N LEU A 142 18.81 -6.44 11.87
CA LEU A 142 17.93 -5.26 11.83
C LEU A 142 17.86 -4.64 10.43
N ALA A 143 18.99 -4.52 9.75
CA ALA A 143 19.05 -4.03 8.38
C ALA A 143 18.24 -4.93 7.43
N GLY A 144 18.32 -6.25 7.57
CA GLY A 144 17.56 -7.21 6.79
C GLY A 144 16.04 -7.05 6.96
N LEU A 145 15.57 -6.87 8.20
CA LEU A 145 14.15 -6.58 8.47
C LEU A 145 13.69 -5.30 7.77
N LEU A 146 14.51 -4.25 7.87
CA LEU A 146 14.21 -2.97 7.26
C LEU A 146 14.22 -3.05 5.72
N ILE A 147 15.14 -3.81 5.13
CA ILE A 147 15.22 -4.08 3.69
C ILE A 147 14.00 -4.87 3.21
N CYS A 148 13.51 -5.86 3.99
CA CYS A 148 12.27 -6.58 3.66
C CYS A 148 11.05 -5.65 3.61
N VAL A 149 10.94 -4.73 4.58
CA VAL A 149 9.89 -3.68 4.56
C VAL A 149 10.07 -2.76 3.35
N GLY A 150 11.30 -2.37 3.03
CA GLY A 150 11.61 -1.61 1.84
C GLY A 150 11.24 -2.32 0.54
N ALA A 151 11.44 -3.64 0.47
CA ALA A 151 11.06 -4.46 -0.66
C ALA A 151 9.54 -4.49 -0.86
N ALA A 152 8.77 -4.65 0.23
CA ALA A 152 7.31 -4.57 0.19
C ALA A 152 6.83 -3.22 -0.38
N ASN A 153 7.38 -2.11 0.12
CA ASN A 153 7.03 -0.75 -0.32
C ASN A 153 7.45 -0.44 -1.75
N ALA A 154 8.55 -1.01 -2.22
CA ALA A 154 9.02 -0.82 -3.58
C ALA A 154 8.21 -1.62 -4.61
N LEU A 155 7.70 -2.81 -4.23
CA LEU A 155 6.98 -3.73 -5.10
C LEU A 155 5.45 -3.52 -5.07
N ALA A 156 4.89 -3.14 -3.92
CA ALA A 156 3.47 -2.87 -3.76
C ALA A 156 3.17 -1.37 -3.80
N SER A 157 2.27 -0.94 -4.69
CA SER A 157 1.81 0.46 -4.68
C SER A 157 0.89 0.73 -3.47
N PRO A 158 1.21 1.71 -2.59
CA PRO A 158 0.42 2.00 -1.39
C PRO A 158 -1.05 2.29 -1.70
N ALA A 159 -1.31 3.08 -2.75
CA ALA A 159 -2.67 3.43 -3.15
C ALA A 159 -3.53 2.21 -3.57
N ARG A 160 -2.94 1.16 -4.17
CA ARG A 160 -3.69 -0.06 -4.50
C ARG A 160 -3.92 -0.93 -3.27
N LEU A 161 -2.95 -0.97 -2.34
CA LEU A 161 -3.12 -1.67 -1.07
C LEU A 161 -4.31 -1.09 -0.30
N LEU A 162 -4.42 0.25 -0.24
CA LEU A 162 -5.57 0.91 0.38
C LEU A 162 -6.90 0.55 -0.28
N LYS A 163 -6.93 0.47 -1.62
CA LYS A 163 -8.14 0.08 -2.36
C LYS A 163 -8.51 -1.40 -2.14
N SER A 164 -7.56 -2.23 -1.74
CA SER A 164 -7.80 -3.64 -1.39
C SER A 164 -8.23 -3.87 0.06
N LEU A 165 -8.28 -2.82 0.89
CA LEU A 165 -8.74 -2.94 2.28
C LEU A 165 -10.22 -3.39 2.33
N PRO A 166 -10.59 -4.21 3.33
CA PRO A 166 -11.98 -4.62 3.52
C PRO A 166 -12.87 -3.40 3.72
N GLY A 167 -14.14 -3.48 3.28
CA GLY A 167 -15.09 -2.37 3.37
C GLY A 167 -15.35 -1.86 4.80
N ALA A 168 -15.01 -2.63 5.84
CA ALA A 168 -15.05 -2.19 7.23
C ALA A 168 -14.13 -0.98 7.50
N LEU A 169 -13.06 -0.85 6.72
CA LEU A 169 -12.10 0.25 6.78
C LEU A 169 -12.39 1.32 5.73
N TYR A 170 -13.60 1.36 5.15
CA TYR A 170 -13.93 2.31 4.08
C TYR A 170 -13.71 3.76 4.49
N GLU A 171 -14.19 4.15 5.67
CA GLU A 171 -14.05 5.53 6.17
C GLU A 171 -12.58 5.91 6.36
N VAL A 172 -11.80 5.02 6.98
CA VAL A 172 -10.35 5.17 7.14
C VAL A 172 -9.65 5.21 5.77
N GLY A 173 -10.04 4.34 4.84
CA GLY A 173 -9.50 4.26 3.49
C GLY A 173 -9.76 5.54 2.69
N VAL A 174 -10.96 6.10 2.76
CA VAL A 174 -11.31 7.39 2.14
C VAL A 174 -10.45 8.49 2.74
N ALA A 175 -10.36 8.59 4.07
CA ALA A 175 -9.54 9.60 4.74
C ALA A 175 -8.08 9.54 4.28
N VAL A 176 -7.49 8.34 4.19
CA VAL A 176 -6.10 8.21 3.77
C VAL A 176 -5.91 8.45 2.27
N VAL A 177 -6.82 8.01 1.39
CA VAL A 177 -6.75 8.33 -0.06
C VAL A 177 -6.85 9.83 -0.29
N VAL A 178 -7.74 10.50 0.45
CA VAL A 178 -7.88 11.95 0.45
C VAL A 178 -6.59 12.62 0.93
N ALA A 179 -6.02 12.15 2.04
CA ALA A 179 -4.73 12.65 2.56
C ALA A 179 -3.57 12.46 1.56
N MET A 180 -3.47 11.29 0.91
CA MET A 180 -2.45 11.02 -0.11
C MET A 180 -2.57 11.95 -1.32
N THR A 181 -3.78 12.42 -1.62
CA THR A 181 -4.03 13.37 -2.72
C THR A 181 -3.75 14.81 -2.30
N PHE A 182 -4.09 15.18 -1.06
CA PHE A 182 -3.83 16.53 -0.54
C PHE A 182 -2.37 16.78 -0.16
N ALA A 183 -1.64 15.76 0.31
CA ALA A 183 -0.23 15.89 0.69
C ALA A 183 0.66 16.55 -0.39
N PRO A 184 0.67 16.10 -1.66
CA PRO A 184 1.47 16.76 -2.69
C PRO A 184 1.02 18.20 -2.96
N ASN A 185 -0.28 18.48 -2.90
CA ASN A 185 -0.82 19.83 -3.09
C ASN A 185 -0.36 20.77 -1.97
N LEU A 186 -0.38 20.31 -0.71
CA LEU A 186 0.11 21.09 0.43
C LEU A 186 1.60 21.41 0.30
N ILE A 187 2.41 20.48 -0.22
CA ILE A 187 3.84 20.74 -0.47
C ILE A 187 4.02 21.87 -1.49
N VAL A 188 3.25 21.84 -2.58
CA VAL A 188 3.29 22.89 -3.61
C VAL A 188 2.85 24.25 -3.03
N ASP A 189 1.80 24.27 -2.20
CA ASP A 189 1.32 25.48 -1.56
C ASP A 189 2.35 26.07 -0.59
N VAL A 190 3.00 25.21 0.21
CA VAL A 190 4.12 25.60 1.09
C VAL A 190 5.28 26.18 0.28
N GLN A 191 5.64 25.54 -0.84
CA GLN A 191 6.71 26.01 -1.71
C GLN A 191 6.39 27.38 -2.33
N ARG A 192 5.16 27.56 -2.82
CA ARG A 192 4.67 28.85 -3.36
C ARG A 192 4.69 29.94 -2.29
N LEU A 193 4.24 29.63 -1.07
CA LEU A 193 4.22 30.58 0.04
C LEU A 193 5.62 30.94 0.55
N ARG A 194 6.56 29.99 0.56
CA ARG A 194 7.97 30.27 0.84
C ARG A 194 8.58 31.17 -0.23
N ALA A 195 8.34 30.89 -1.51
CA ALA A 195 8.82 31.71 -2.62
C ALA A 195 8.28 33.15 -2.56
N ALA A 196 6.97 33.32 -2.35
CA ALA A 196 6.34 34.63 -2.23
C ALA A 196 6.90 35.46 -1.05
N ARG A 197 7.24 34.81 0.07
CA ARG A 197 7.84 35.51 1.22
C ARG A 197 9.31 35.86 1.00
N ARG A 198 10.07 35.00 0.32
CA ARG A 198 11.43 35.31 -0.11
C ARG A 198 11.46 36.55 -1.02
N LEU A 199 10.50 36.68 -1.93
CA LEU A 199 10.34 37.87 -2.77
C LEU A 199 9.95 39.14 -1.98
N ARG A 200 9.35 38.98 -0.80
CA ARG A 200 8.97 40.08 0.10
C ARG A 200 10.04 40.39 1.16
N GLY A 201 11.26 39.86 1.03
CA GLY A 201 12.36 40.07 1.98
C GLY A 201 12.11 39.51 3.38
N ARG A 202 11.09 38.66 3.55
CA ARG A 202 10.71 38.11 4.85
C ARG A 202 11.52 36.83 5.13
N PRO A 203 12.04 36.65 6.36
CA PRO A 203 12.78 35.44 6.72
C PRO A 203 11.87 34.20 6.63
N ASP A 204 12.34 33.18 5.93
CA ASP A 204 11.63 31.93 5.67
C ASP A 204 12.13 30.76 6.54
N ARG A 205 13.20 30.96 7.32
CA ARG A 205 13.84 29.99 8.22
C ARG A 205 13.52 30.27 9.70
N GLY A 206 13.49 29.21 10.51
CA GLY A 206 13.25 29.27 11.96
C GLY A 206 11.79 29.06 12.38
N ILE A 207 11.54 28.98 13.69
CA ILE A 207 10.21 28.67 14.28
C ILE A 207 9.17 29.74 13.91
N ARG A 208 9.54 31.02 13.96
CA ARG A 208 8.67 32.13 13.50
C ARG A 208 8.36 32.04 12.01
N GLY A 209 9.36 31.71 11.21
CA GLY A 209 9.19 31.46 9.77
C GLY A 209 8.22 30.30 9.53
N LEU A 210 8.33 29.21 10.29
CA LEU A 210 7.45 28.04 10.23
C LEU A 210 6.00 28.38 10.58
N LEU A 211 5.75 29.06 11.70
CA LEU A 211 4.40 29.48 12.11
C LEU A 211 3.74 30.36 11.04
N GLN A 212 4.51 31.28 10.44
CA GLN A 212 4.03 32.17 9.40
C GLN A 212 3.78 31.48 8.04
N VAL A 213 4.37 30.30 7.76
CA VAL A 213 3.97 29.47 6.58
C VAL A 213 2.81 28.58 6.95
N GLY A 214 2.85 28.04 8.17
CA GLY A 214 1.95 27.01 8.64
C GLY A 214 0.53 27.54 8.75
N LEU A 215 0.35 28.73 9.34
CA LEU A 215 -0.98 29.27 9.58
C LEU A 215 -1.79 29.49 8.27
N PRO A 216 -1.27 30.15 7.22
CA PRO A 216 -2.00 30.30 5.95
C PRO A 216 -2.21 28.98 5.20
N VAL A 217 -1.28 28.03 5.33
CA VAL A 217 -1.42 26.70 4.72
C VAL A 217 -2.49 25.88 5.42
N LEU A 218 -2.61 25.99 6.75
CA LEU A 218 -3.66 25.36 7.54
C LEU A 218 -5.03 25.97 7.20
N GLU A 219 -5.12 27.30 7.09
CA GLU A 219 -6.32 28.00 6.64
C GLU A 219 -6.76 27.50 5.26
N GLY A 220 -5.86 27.51 4.27
CA GLY A 220 -6.16 27.00 2.93
C GLY A 220 -6.42 25.48 2.89
N ALA A 221 -5.89 24.71 3.84
CA ALA A 221 -6.23 23.29 3.99
C ALA A 221 -7.64 23.11 4.57
N LEU A 222 -8.04 23.94 5.54
CA LEU A 222 -9.37 23.94 6.14
C LEU A 222 -10.44 24.29 5.11
N GLU A 223 -10.26 25.36 4.34
CA GLU A 223 -11.18 25.74 3.25
C GLU A 223 -11.39 24.61 2.25
N ARG A 224 -10.30 23.97 1.80
CA ARG A 224 -10.37 22.82 0.89
C ARG A 224 -11.03 21.60 1.53
N SER A 225 -10.81 21.36 2.83
CA SER A 225 -11.45 20.27 3.55
C SER A 225 -12.96 20.47 3.66
N VAL A 226 -13.42 21.70 3.91
CA VAL A 226 -14.84 22.07 3.96
C VAL A 226 -15.47 21.93 2.57
N ALA A 227 -14.81 22.44 1.53
CA ALA A 227 -15.28 22.30 0.15
C ALA A 227 -15.37 20.82 -0.29
N LEU A 228 -14.38 20.00 0.07
CA LEU A 228 -14.42 18.57 -0.21
C LEU A 228 -15.53 17.86 0.57
N ALA A 229 -15.73 18.20 1.84
CA ALA A 229 -16.78 17.63 2.66
C ALA A 229 -18.18 17.93 2.06
N ALA A 230 -18.42 19.18 1.64
CA ALA A 230 -19.66 19.56 0.97
C ALA A 230 -19.86 18.78 -0.36
N ALA A 231 -18.80 18.63 -1.16
CA ALA A 231 -18.85 17.85 -2.40
C ALA A 231 -19.07 16.34 -2.15
N MET A 232 -18.54 15.81 -1.05
CA MET A 232 -18.75 14.42 -0.63
C MET A 232 -20.20 14.19 -0.19
N ASP A 233 -20.77 15.10 0.61
CA ASP A 233 -22.17 15.01 1.06
C ASP A 233 -23.15 15.10 -0.13
N ALA A 234 -22.93 16.02 -1.06
CA ALA A 234 -23.72 16.14 -2.28
C ALA A 234 -23.71 14.88 -3.16
N ARG A 235 -22.60 14.12 -3.15
CA ARG A 235 -22.46 12.84 -3.86
C ARG A 235 -22.99 11.64 -3.06
N GLY A 236 -23.53 11.87 -1.86
CA GLY A 236 -24.10 10.85 -0.99
C GLY A 236 -23.08 9.99 -0.24
N PHE A 237 -21.83 10.46 -0.09
CA PHE A 237 -20.86 9.79 0.77
C PHE A 237 -21.33 9.82 2.23
N GLY A 238 -21.13 8.72 2.97
CA GLY A 238 -21.52 8.62 4.39
C GLY A 238 -22.90 8.00 4.66
N ARG A 239 -23.69 7.70 3.61
CA ARG A 239 -24.91 6.90 3.77
C ARG A 239 -24.58 5.47 4.19
N THR A 240 -24.79 5.17 5.46
CA THR A 240 -24.65 3.81 6.01
C THR A 240 -26.00 3.09 5.92
N SER A 241 -25.97 1.79 5.59
CA SER A 241 -27.17 0.96 5.68
C SER A 241 -27.51 0.78 7.16
N PRO A 242 -28.78 0.92 7.60
CA PRO A 242 -29.14 0.69 9.00
C PRO A 242 -28.83 -0.77 9.38
N VAL A 243 -28.03 -0.96 10.44
CA VAL A 243 -27.58 -2.28 10.90
C VAL A 243 -28.18 -2.59 12.27
N PRO A 244 -28.73 -3.80 12.49
CA PRO A 244 -29.20 -4.22 13.80
C PRO A 244 -28.10 -4.13 14.87
N ALA A 245 -28.46 -3.65 16.06
CA ALA A 245 -27.51 -3.45 17.17
C ALA A 245 -26.74 -4.72 17.56
N ARG A 246 -27.34 -5.90 17.36
CA ARG A 246 -26.69 -7.21 17.60
C ARG A 246 -25.49 -7.44 16.67
N VAL A 247 -25.65 -7.15 15.38
CA VAL A 247 -24.56 -7.31 14.41
C VAL A 247 -23.47 -6.27 14.67
N ARG A 248 -23.82 -5.04 15.07
CA ARG A 248 -22.83 -4.03 15.47
C ARG A 248 -21.96 -4.50 16.62
N ARG A 249 -22.59 -4.99 17.70
CA ARG A 249 -21.87 -5.57 18.85
C ARG A 249 -21.03 -6.79 18.47
N ALA A 250 -21.56 -7.70 17.65
CA ALA A 250 -20.82 -8.86 17.18
C ALA A 250 -19.52 -8.48 16.44
N ILE A 251 -19.55 -7.42 15.62
CA ILE A 251 -18.33 -6.91 14.99
C ILE A 251 -17.35 -6.38 16.00
N SER A 252 -17.78 -5.49 16.90
CA SER A 252 -16.89 -4.91 17.91
C SER A 252 -16.22 -6.01 18.74
N VAL A 253 -16.99 -7.02 19.16
CA VAL A 253 -16.48 -8.18 19.90
C VAL A 253 -15.50 -9.00 19.06
N LEU A 254 -15.83 -9.34 17.81
CA LEU A 254 -14.92 -10.09 16.94
C LEU A 254 -13.63 -9.32 16.63
N THR A 255 -13.72 -8.01 16.39
CA THR A 255 -12.54 -7.19 16.07
C THR A 255 -11.67 -6.96 17.28
N LEU A 256 -12.25 -6.61 18.44
CA LEU A 256 -11.49 -6.37 19.68
C LEU A 256 -10.95 -7.69 20.25
N GLY A 257 -11.79 -8.73 20.30
CA GLY A 257 -11.38 -10.06 20.73
C GLY A 257 -10.35 -10.67 19.80
N GLY A 258 -10.49 -10.47 18.49
CA GLY A 258 -9.50 -10.88 17.50
C GLY A 258 -8.16 -10.17 17.67
N LEU A 259 -8.17 -8.84 17.87
CA LEU A 259 -6.95 -8.05 18.12
C LEU A 259 -6.27 -8.48 19.42
N MET A 260 -7.04 -8.67 20.50
CA MET A 260 -6.54 -9.17 21.78
C MET A 260 -5.95 -10.58 21.61
N GLY A 261 -6.62 -11.47 20.88
CA GLY A 261 -6.11 -12.81 20.57
C GLY A 261 -4.81 -12.78 19.76
N VAL A 262 -4.66 -11.83 18.82
CA VAL A 262 -3.39 -11.63 18.10
C VAL A 262 -2.29 -11.16 19.04
N CYS A 263 -2.57 -10.23 19.97
CA CYS A 263 -1.61 -9.81 20.99
C CYS A 263 -1.17 -10.97 21.88
N VAL A 264 -2.14 -11.72 22.43
CA VAL A 264 -1.88 -12.89 23.28
C VAL A 264 -1.11 -13.98 22.52
N GLY A 265 -1.51 -14.28 21.29
CA GLY A 265 -0.83 -15.27 20.44
C GLY A 265 0.61 -14.86 20.10
N THR A 266 0.82 -13.58 19.74
CA THR A 266 2.16 -13.05 19.46
C THR A 266 3.04 -13.08 20.71
N TYR A 267 2.51 -12.68 21.86
CA TYR A 267 3.20 -12.78 23.14
C TYR A 267 3.56 -14.24 23.45
N GLY A 268 2.61 -15.17 23.31
CA GLY A 268 2.84 -16.61 23.50
C GLY A 268 3.98 -17.15 22.63
N LEU A 269 4.07 -16.72 21.37
CA LEU A 269 5.15 -17.10 20.46
C LEU A 269 6.53 -16.54 20.85
N LEU A 270 6.59 -15.53 21.70
CA LEU A 270 7.83 -14.92 22.19
C LEU A 270 8.28 -15.52 23.53
N THR A 271 7.44 -16.29 24.22
CA THR A 271 7.79 -16.96 25.49
C THR A 271 8.14 -18.42 25.27
N ALA A 272 9.09 -18.95 26.05
CA ALA A 272 9.47 -20.37 25.99
C ALA A 272 8.29 -21.31 26.35
N GLN A 273 7.44 -20.87 27.28
CA GLN A 273 6.27 -21.61 27.76
C GLN A 273 5.06 -21.51 26.80
N GLY A 274 5.07 -20.54 25.88
CA GLY A 274 3.94 -20.23 25.01
C GLY A 274 3.92 -20.95 23.67
N THR A 275 4.84 -21.88 23.44
CA THR A 275 4.95 -22.62 22.17
C THR A 275 3.68 -23.42 21.84
N SER A 276 2.98 -23.96 22.85
CA SER A 276 1.78 -24.79 22.65
C SER A 276 0.51 -23.99 22.36
N TYR A 277 0.30 -22.86 23.02
CA TYR A 277 -0.91 -22.04 22.86
C TYR A 277 -0.72 -20.80 21.98
N GLY A 278 0.51 -20.38 21.69
CA GLY A 278 0.79 -19.17 20.91
C GLY A 278 0.26 -19.23 19.47
N LEU A 279 0.56 -20.33 18.74
CA LEU A 279 0.05 -20.55 17.38
C LEU A 279 -1.48 -20.65 17.31
N PRO A 280 -2.16 -21.50 18.11
CA PRO A 280 -3.62 -21.59 18.04
C PRO A 280 -4.31 -20.30 18.51
N ALA A 281 -3.78 -19.60 19.52
CA ALA A 281 -4.31 -18.31 19.95
C ALA A 281 -4.14 -17.23 18.86
N LEU A 282 -2.99 -17.19 18.19
CA LEU A 282 -2.75 -16.27 17.07
C LEU A 282 -3.71 -16.56 15.90
N ALA A 283 -3.90 -17.83 15.56
CA ALA A 283 -4.81 -18.25 14.50
C ALA A 283 -6.27 -17.92 14.84
N ALA A 284 -6.71 -18.21 16.06
CA ALA A 284 -8.04 -17.85 16.56
C ALA A 284 -8.25 -16.32 16.56
N GLY A 285 -7.27 -15.55 17.06
CA GLY A 285 -7.29 -14.09 17.04
C GLY A 285 -7.41 -13.53 15.62
N LEU A 286 -6.58 -14.04 14.70
CA LEU A 286 -6.59 -13.60 13.31
C LEU A 286 -7.91 -13.94 12.60
N THR A 287 -8.45 -15.14 12.81
CA THR A 287 -9.74 -15.54 12.23
C THR A 287 -10.91 -14.71 12.77
N CYS A 288 -10.94 -14.45 14.08
CA CYS A 288 -11.93 -13.55 14.70
C CYS A 288 -11.83 -12.12 14.14
N ALA A 289 -10.61 -11.57 14.03
CA ALA A 289 -10.39 -10.24 13.48
C ALA A 289 -10.83 -10.16 12.00
N LEU A 290 -10.46 -11.15 11.18
CA LEU A 290 -10.85 -11.23 9.77
C LEU A 290 -12.37 -11.41 9.60
N ALA A 291 -13.00 -12.22 10.45
CA ALA A 291 -14.45 -12.39 10.44
C ALA A 291 -15.16 -11.07 10.82
N GLY A 292 -14.65 -10.33 11.80
CA GLY A 292 -15.16 -9.02 12.19
C GLY A 292 -15.07 -8.01 11.06
N LEU A 293 -13.90 -7.95 10.39
CA LEU A 293 -13.67 -7.10 9.22
C LEU A 293 -14.54 -7.51 8.02
N ARG A 294 -14.75 -8.82 7.79
CA ARG A 294 -15.58 -9.32 6.69
C ARG A 294 -17.06 -9.01 6.90
N LEU A 295 -17.56 -9.22 8.12
CA LEU A 295 -18.92 -8.83 8.51
C LEU A 295 -19.11 -7.31 8.41
N GLY A 296 -18.06 -6.53 8.70
CA GLY A 296 -18.10 -5.07 8.63
C GLY A 296 -18.11 -4.57 7.19
N GLY A 297 -17.35 -5.24 6.31
CA GLY A 297 -17.28 -4.92 4.90
C GLY A 297 -18.56 -5.14 4.11
N ARG A 298 -19.46 -6.01 4.58
CA ARG A 298 -20.79 -6.23 3.96
C ARG A 298 -21.75 -5.03 4.14
N ARG A 299 -21.39 -4.06 4.97
CA ARG A 299 -22.24 -2.89 5.32
C ARG A 299 -22.01 -1.68 4.43
N ALA A 300 -20.89 -1.64 3.72
CA ALA A 300 -20.52 -0.51 2.89
C ALA A 300 -21.26 -0.58 1.54
N VAL A 301 -22.09 0.42 1.26
CA VAL A 301 -22.72 0.60 -0.06
C VAL A 301 -21.61 0.89 -1.06
N ARG A 302 -21.30 -0.08 -1.92
CA ARG A 302 -20.20 0.03 -2.90
C ARG A 302 -20.70 0.65 -4.20
N THR A 303 -20.07 1.74 -4.61
CA THR A 303 -19.99 2.09 -6.04
C THR A 303 -18.89 1.24 -6.68
N ARG A 304 -19.09 0.81 -7.94
CA ARG A 304 -18.29 -0.24 -8.61
C ARG A 304 -16.78 0.05 -8.62
N TYR A 305 -16.05 -0.52 -7.66
CA TYR A 305 -14.61 -0.77 -7.77
C TYR A 305 -14.42 -2.21 -8.24
N ARG A 306 -13.72 -2.41 -9.36
CA ARG A 306 -13.32 -3.74 -9.84
C ARG A 306 -11.99 -4.09 -9.14
N PRO A 307 -11.98 -4.99 -8.14
CA PRO A 307 -10.76 -5.30 -7.40
C PRO A 307 -9.77 -6.04 -8.29
N ASP A 308 -8.48 -5.90 -8.00
CA ASP A 308 -7.45 -6.76 -8.59
C ASP A 308 -7.72 -8.21 -8.11
N PRO A 309 -7.86 -9.20 -9.01
CA PRO A 309 -8.18 -10.56 -8.60
C PRO A 309 -7.00 -11.21 -7.87
N TRP A 310 -7.28 -11.94 -6.79
CA TRP A 310 -6.29 -12.79 -6.14
C TRP A 310 -6.09 -14.07 -6.96
N GLY A 311 -5.27 -13.98 -8.00
CA GLY A 311 -5.00 -15.08 -8.93
C GLY A 311 -4.00 -16.12 -8.41
N PRO A 312 -3.76 -17.21 -9.18
CA PRO A 312 -2.81 -18.27 -8.81
C PRO A 312 -1.39 -17.74 -8.61
N ARG A 313 -0.99 -16.69 -9.33
CA ARG A 313 0.32 -16.04 -9.17
C ARG A 313 0.46 -15.30 -7.85
N ALA A 314 -0.63 -14.69 -7.37
CA ALA A 314 -0.64 -14.04 -6.05
C ALA A 314 -0.47 -15.10 -4.95
N TRP A 315 -1.12 -16.26 -5.10
CA TRP A 315 -0.90 -17.42 -4.22
C TRP A 315 0.52 -17.95 -4.26
N LEU A 316 1.14 -18.07 -5.43
CA LEU A 316 2.52 -18.52 -5.55
C LEU A 316 3.51 -17.54 -4.89
N VAL A 317 3.33 -16.23 -5.07
CA VAL A 317 4.17 -15.20 -4.44
C VAL A 317 3.99 -15.17 -2.93
N ALA A 318 2.74 -15.14 -2.45
CA ALA A 318 2.45 -15.15 -1.03
C ALA A 318 2.92 -16.47 -0.38
N GLY A 319 2.61 -17.59 -1.03
CA GLY A 319 2.97 -18.94 -0.60
C GLY A 319 4.48 -19.16 -0.53
N SER A 320 5.27 -18.57 -1.44
CA SER A 320 6.73 -18.69 -1.37
C SER A 320 7.32 -17.99 -0.16
N GLY A 321 6.82 -16.81 0.23
CA GLY A 321 7.26 -16.15 1.46
C GLY A 321 6.78 -16.87 2.73
N VAL A 322 5.55 -17.39 2.73
CA VAL A 322 5.03 -18.22 3.83
C VAL A 322 5.86 -19.51 3.96
N ALA A 323 6.23 -20.15 2.85
CA ALA A 323 7.08 -21.33 2.84
C ALA A 323 8.47 -21.03 3.39
N VAL A 324 9.10 -19.91 3.00
CA VAL A 324 10.38 -19.47 3.58
C VAL A 324 10.25 -19.35 5.11
N ALA A 325 9.24 -18.61 5.60
CA ALA A 325 9.02 -18.43 7.03
C ALA A 325 8.79 -19.77 7.77
N ALA A 326 7.90 -20.62 7.25
CA ALA A 326 7.56 -21.89 7.86
C ALA A 326 8.76 -22.85 7.91
N LEU A 327 9.53 -22.95 6.82
CA LEU A 327 10.72 -23.79 6.74
C LEU A 327 11.85 -23.25 7.62
N THR A 328 12.02 -21.93 7.74
CA THR A 328 12.99 -21.36 8.70
C THR A 328 12.58 -21.64 10.14
N ILE A 329 11.30 -21.47 10.50
CA ILE A 329 10.77 -21.81 11.82
C ILE A 329 10.97 -23.29 12.12
N TRP A 330 10.69 -24.17 11.16
CA TRP A 330 10.89 -25.60 11.29
C TRP A 330 12.38 -25.98 11.38
N SER A 331 13.26 -25.29 10.65
CA SER A 331 14.71 -25.49 10.80
C SER A 331 15.20 -25.08 12.19
N ALA A 332 14.57 -24.08 12.80
CA ALA A 332 14.90 -23.63 14.15
C ALA A 332 14.56 -24.66 15.23
N THR A 333 13.59 -25.55 15.00
CA THR A 333 13.28 -26.64 15.95
C THR A 333 14.21 -27.84 15.78
N ARG A 334 14.76 -28.06 14.59
CA ARG A 334 15.67 -29.19 14.27
C ARG A 334 17.13 -28.90 14.60
N ALA A 335 17.62 -27.68 14.31
CA ALA A 335 19.03 -27.31 14.46
C ALA A 335 19.19 -25.84 14.86
N PRO A 336 18.91 -25.48 16.13
CA PRO A 336 19.01 -24.09 16.61
C PRO A 336 20.41 -23.48 16.46
N SER A 337 21.46 -24.28 16.66
CA SER A 337 22.87 -23.86 16.58
C SER A 337 23.30 -23.43 15.18
N ALA A 338 22.66 -23.95 14.12
CA ALA A 338 22.96 -23.59 12.74
C ALA A 338 22.42 -22.20 12.34
N LEU A 339 21.33 -21.76 12.99
CA LEU A 339 20.70 -20.45 12.74
C LEU A 339 21.29 -19.34 13.61
N HIS A 340 21.92 -19.71 14.73
CA HIS A 340 22.51 -18.80 15.70
C HIS A 340 23.98 -19.19 15.97
N PRO A 341 24.89 -18.91 15.03
CA PRO A 341 26.31 -19.15 15.27
C PRO A 341 26.79 -18.29 16.44
N GLY A 342 27.52 -18.92 17.36
CA GLY A 342 28.17 -18.23 18.47
C GLY A 342 29.30 -17.33 17.98
N VAL A 343 29.55 -16.24 18.69
CA VAL A 343 30.70 -15.35 18.48
C VAL A 343 31.87 -15.67 19.43
N VAL A 344 31.66 -16.59 20.38
CA VAL A 344 32.65 -17.09 21.33
C VAL A 344 32.58 -18.63 21.31
N PRO A 345 33.61 -19.35 20.85
CA PRO A 345 34.85 -18.88 20.21
C PRO A 345 34.63 -18.28 18.79
N LEU A 346 35.61 -17.54 18.27
CA LEU A 346 35.60 -17.02 16.89
C LEU A 346 35.71 -18.17 15.90
N VAL A 347 34.57 -18.65 15.40
CA VAL A 347 34.50 -19.65 14.33
C VAL A 347 33.73 -19.04 13.17
N ALA A 348 34.23 -19.22 11.95
CA ALA A 348 33.54 -18.77 10.76
C ALA A 348 32.17 -19.46 10.65
N PRO A 349 31.07 -18.69 10.49
CA PRO A 349 29.75 -19.28 10.39
C PRO A 349 29.65 -20.11 9.11
N THR A 350 29.17 -21.34 9.22
CA THR A 350 28.88 -22.18 8.06
C THR A 350 27.52 -21.80 7.47
N LEU A 351 27.35 -22.05 6.16
CA LEU A 351 26.06 -21.85 5.50
C LEU A 351 25.22 -23.14 5.65
N PRO A 352 24.15 -23.14 6.45
CA PRO A 352 23.31 -24.31 6.56
C PRO A 352 22.49 -24.47 5.28
N LEU A 353 22.72 -25.58 4.56
CA LEU A 353 22.19 -25.80 3.21
C LEU A 353 20.65 -25.85 3.19
N TRP A 354 20.02 -26.41 4.21
CA TRP A 354 18.56 -26.51 4.32
C TRP A 354 17.87 -25.13 4.48
N PRO A 355 18.21 -24.30 5.48
CA PRO A 355 17.73 -22.93 5.56
C PRO A 355 18.09 -22.07 4.33
N ALA A 356 19.26 -22.29 3.73
CA ALA A 356 19.64 -21.61 2.51
C ALA A 356 18.70 -21.98 1.34
N ALA A 357 18.40 -23.27 1.16
CA ALA A 357 17.43 -23.75 0.18
C ALA A 357 16.02 -23.17 0.43
N ALA A 358 15.60 -23.08 1.70
CA ALA A 358 14.35 -22.44 2.07
C ALA A 358 14.33 -20.96 1.68
N ALA A 359 15.42 -20.21 1.91
CA ALA A 359 15.53 -18.81 1.51
C ALA A 359 15.45 -18.62 -0.02
N LEU A 360 15.97 -19.58 -0.80
CA LEU A 360 15.90 -19.55 -2.27
C LEU A 360 14.47 -19.68 -2.80
N LEU A 361 13.52 -20.29 -2.06
CA LEU A 361 12.10 -20.24 -2.44
C LEU A 361 11.57 -18.81 -2.49
N GLY A 362 12.19 -17.89 -1.75
CA GLY A 362 11.91 -16.47 -1.81
C GLY A 362 12.18 -15.83 -3.17
N LEU A 363 12.95 -16.48 -4.07
CA LEU A 363 13.20 -16.02 -5.45
C LEU A 363 12.05 -16.35 -6.41
N LEU A 364 11.11 -17.20 -6.04
CA LEU A 364 9.98 -17.59 -6.89
C LEU A 364 9.22 -16.41 -7.53
N PRO A 365 8.96 -15.28 -6.82
CA PRO A 365 8.34 -14.10 -7.42
C PRO A 365 9.17 -13.49 -8.55
N ALA A 366 10.49 -13.65 -8.54
CA ALA A 366 11.34 -13.18 -9.64
C ALA A 366 11.06 -13.90 -10.97
N PHE A 367 10.39 -15.05 -10.96
CA PHE A 367 10.01 -15.78 -12.18
C PHE A 367 8.51 -15.71 -12.45
N VAL A 368 7.68 -15.79 -11.41
CA VAL A 368 6.22 -15.90 -11.54
C VAL A 368 5.53 -14.54 -11.65
N ALA A 369 6.11 -13.49 -11.07
CA ALA A 369 5.49 -12.16 -11.13
C ALA A 369 5.49 -11.62 -12.57
N PRO A 370 4.44 -10.94 -13.02
CA PRO A 370 4.44 -10.26 -14.32
C PRO A 370 5.51 -9.16 -14.36
N VAL A 371 6.15 -8.96 -15.52
CA VAL A 371 7.10 -7.85 -15.71
C VAL A 371 6.32 -6.55 -15.86
N PRO A 372 6.61 -5.48 -15.09
CA PRO A 372 6.01 -4.18 -15.34
C PRO A 372 6.25 -3.72 -16.78
N THR A 373 5.20 -3.23 -17.46
CA THR A 373 5.39 -2.49 -18.71
C THR A 373 6.15 -1.21 -18.38
N GLY A 374 7.44 -1.17 -18.71
CA GLY A 374 8.17 0.10 -18.81
C GLY A 374 7.40 1.00 -19.77
N HIS A 375 7.38 2.31 -19.51
CA HIS A 375 6.74 3.29 -20.41
C HIS A 375 7.03 2.87 -21.85
N THR A 376 5.98 2.52 -22.58
CA THR A 376 6.00 2.61 -24.03
C THR A 376 6.67 3.94 -24.32
N ARG A 377 7.82 3.91 -25.02
CA ARG A 377 8.29 5.09 -25.75
C ARG A 377 7.03 5.72 -26.35
N PRO A 378 6.87 7.06 -26.32
CA PRO A 378 5.84 7.69 -27.13
C PRO A 378 5.99 7.04 -28.50
N THR A 379 4.98 6.29 -28.93
CA THR A 379 4.90 5.86 -30.32
C THR A 379 5.19 7.13 -31.08
N ALA A 380 6.31 7.16 -31.81
CA ALA A 380 6.63 8.26 -32.69
C ALA A 380 5.32 8.60 -33.40
N PRO A 381 4.90 9.88 -33.43
CA PRO A 381 3.60 10.25 -33.96
C PRO A 381 3.44 9.48 -35.27
N ARG A 382 2.44 8.59 -35.31
CA ARG A 382 2.07 7.96 -36.58
C ARG A 382 1.94 9.14 -37.52
N ASN A 383 2.72 9.13 -38.60
CA ASN A 383 2.63 10.16 -39.63
C ASN A 383 1.14 10.45 -39.84
N PRO A 384 0.72 11.73 -39.84
CA PRO A 384 -0.66 12.05 -40.15
C PRO A 384 -1.03 11.32 -41.46
N PRO A 385 -2.24 10.77 -41.56
CA PRO A 385 -2.69 10.15 -42.81
C PRO A 385 -2.39 11.13 -43.96
N PRO A 386 -1.90 10.65 -45.12
CA PRO A 386 -1.62 11.53 -46.25
C PRO A 386 -2.88 12.36 -46.50
N ALA A 387 -2.70 13.68 -46.61
CA ALA A 387 -3.79 14.59 -46.93
C ALA A 387 -4.52 14.07 -48.17
N PRO A 388 -5.87 14.14 -48.21
CA PRO A 388 -6.61 13.77 -49.40
C PRO A 388 -6.06 14.59 -50.58
N SER A 389 -5.63 13.90 -51.63
CA SER A 389 -5.18 14.52 -52.87
C SER A 389 -6.32 15.32 -53.46
N ASP A 390 -6.03 16.58 -53.79
CA ASP A 390 -6.93 17.63 -54.29
C ASP A 390 -7.44 17.38 -55.72
N ASP A 391 -7.73 16.13 -56.09
CA ASP A 391 -8.04 15.73 -57.48
C ASP A 391 -9.53 15.46 -57.71
N ALA A 392 -10.40 15.92 -56.79
CA ALA A 392 -11.85 15.81 -56.93
C ALA A 392 -12.53 17.18 -57.03
N THR A 393 -11.96 18.09 -57.83
CA THR A 393 -12.67 19.29 -58.30
C THR A 393 -12.52 19.44 -59.81
N ARG A 394 -13.11 18.51 -60.57
CA ARG A 394 -13.59 18.81 -61.94
C ARG A 394 -15.08 18.54 -62.00
N VAL A 395 -15.84 19.57 -61.64
CA VAL A 395 -17.25 19.69 -62.02
C VAL A 395 -17.27 19.80 -63.54
N THR A 396 -17.80 18.78 -64.20
CA THR A 396 -18.14 18.83 -65.63
C THR A 396 -19.64 19.13 -65.71
N PRO A 397 -20.11 20.10 -66.52
CA PRO A 397 -21.54 20.42 -66.59
C PRO A 397 -22.31 19.26 -67.22
N ALA A 398 -23.34 18.77 -66.52
CA ALA A 398 -24.22 17.71 -67.02
C ALA A 398 -25.29 18.30 -67.96
N GLU A 399 -25.32 17.80 -69.18
CA GLU A 399 -26.35 18.01 -70.20
C GLU A 399 -27.63 17.20 -69.84
N PRO A 400 -28.86 17.68 -70.13
CA PRO A 400 -30.08 17.06 -69.65
C PRO A 400 -30.48 15.86 -70.52
N ARG A 401 -30.60 14.67 -69.93
CA ARG A 401 -31.19 13.48 -70.59
C ARG A 401 -32.72 13.51 -70.52
N PRO A 402 -33.42 13.10 -71.60
CA PRO A 402 -34.87 13.07 -71.64
C PRO A 402 -35.46 11.84 -70.91
N ALA A 403 -36.70 12.01 -70.47
CA ALA A 403 -37.51 11.03 -69.74
C ALA A 403 -37.87 9.79 -70.58
N GLN A 404 -37.92 8.63 -69.92
CA GLN A 404 -38.68 7.47 -70.38
C GLN A 404 -39.44 6.80 -69.22
N PRO A 405 -40.56 6.14 -69.52
CA PRO A 405 -41.73 6.11 -68.65
C PRO A 405 -41.94 4.75 -67.96
N GLY A 406 -42.58 4.81 -66.79
CA GLY A 406 -43.51 3.78 -66.34
C GLY A 406 -42.90 2.58 -65.61
N THR A 407 -42.94 2.63 -64.28
CA THR A 407 -43.37 1.47 -63.47
C THR A 407 -43.99 1.98 -62.18
N THR A 408 -45.27 1.71 -62.05
CA THR A 408 -46.19 2.01 -60.95
C THR A 408 -45.80 1.25 -59.67
N PRO A 409 -45.76 1.89 -58.48
CA PRO A 409 -45.79 1.18 -57.21
C PRO A 409 -47.24 0.97 -56.73
N PRO A 410 -47.58 -0.15 -56.07
CA PRO A 410 -48.92 -0.35 -55.53
C PRO A 410 -49.15 0.50 -54.27
N ALA A 411 -50.42 0.86 -54.10
CA ALA A 411 -50.93 1.85 -53.17
C ALA A 411 -51.02 1.39 -51.70
N ASP A 412 -50.88 2.41 -50.86
CA ASP A 412 -51.30 2.66 -49.47
C ASP A 412 -52.69 2.09 -49.08
N PRO A 413 -53.06 1.96 -47.78
CA PRO A 413 -53.25 3.16 -46.94
C PRO A 413 -53.01 3.04 -45.43
N ASP A 414 -52.43 4.08 -44.83
CA ASP A 414 -53.11 4.75 -43.72
C ASP A 414 -52.70 6.23 -43.63
N THR A 415 -53.67 7.08 -43.96
CA THR A 415 -53.59 8.54 -43.91
C THR A 415 -54.17 9.02 -42.59
N THR A 416 -53.46 9.87 -41.85
CA THR A 416 -54.10 11.01 -41.17
C THR A 416 -53.08 12.15 -41.00
N GLN A 417 -53.43 13.27 -41.62
CA GLN A 417 -52.73 14.56 -41.64
C GLN A 417 -52.85 15.32 -40.31
N ALA A 418 -51.86 16.15 -40.00
CA ALA A 418 -52.04 17.38 -39.22
C ALA A 418 -51.10 18.49 -39.78
N PRO A 419 -51.51 19.77 -39.82
CA PRO A 419 -50.92 20.80 -40.70
C PRO A 419 -49.75 21.57 -40.07
N PRO A 420 -48.95 22.33 -40.85
CA PRO A 420 -47.83 23.13 -40.36
C PRO A 420 -48.28 24.54 -39.94
N VAL A 421 -47.75 25.05 -38.83
CA VAL A 421 -47.98 26.43 -38.38
C VAL A 421 -46.68 27.23 -38.46
N ARG A 422 -46.83 28.42 -39.07
CA ARG A 422 -45.87 29.48 -39.40
C ARG A 422 -45.01 29.98 -38.24
N GLU A 423 -43.81 30.40 -38.61
CA GLU A 423 -42.95 31.35 -37.90
C GLU A 423 -43.67 32.68 -37.64
N THR A 424 -43.66 33.14 -36.39
CA THR A 424 -43.71 34.56 -36.04
C THR A 424 -42.87 34.83 -34.79
N SER A 425 -41.98 35.79 -34.96
CA SER A 425 -41.09 36.48 -34.03
C SER A 425 -41.80 37.15 -32.82
N GLY A 426 -41.21 37.03 -31.61
CA GLY A 426 -41.56 37.82 -30.43
C GLY A 426 -40.94 37.28 -29.11
N PRO A 427 -40.58 38.13 -28.11
CA PRO A 427 -39.57 37.81 -27.09
C PRO A 427 -40.10 37.00 -25.90
N ALA A 428 -39.23 36.18 -25.32
CA ALA A 428 -39.53 35.26 -24.21
C ALA A 428 -39.69 35.96 -22.85
N PRO A 429 -40.77 35.66 -22.06
CA PRO A 429 -40.93 36.13 -20.70
C PRO A 429 -40.31 35.19 -19.64
N ALA A 430 -39.95 35.79 -18.50
CA ALA A 430 -39.24 35.21 -17.35
C ALA A 430 -39.94 34.02 -16.66
N PRO A 431 -39.18 33.10 -16.02
CA PRO A 431 -39.75 31.91 -15.38
C PRO A 431 -40.43 32.21 -14.02
N ARG A 432 -41.68 31.78 -13.87
CA ARG A 432 -42.44 31.79 -12.59
C ARG A 432 -42.07 30.59 -11.69
N PRO A 433 -42.12 30.76 -10.35
CA PRO A 433 -41.69 29.75 -9.38
C PRO A 433 -42.74 28.63 -9.22
N ARG A 434 -42.27 27.37 -9.16
CA ARG A 434 -43.13 26.20 -8.92
C ARG A 434 -43.36 26.00 -7.42
N LYS A 435 -44.64 25.85 -7.08
CA LYS A 435 -45.23 25.81 -5.74
C LYS A 435 -44.78 24.59 -4.92
N SER A 436 -44.51 24.88 -3.65
CA SER A 436 -44.57 23.98 -2.50
C SER A 436 -45.88 23.19 -2.47
N ALA A 437 -45.79 21.88 -2.24
CA ALA A 437 -46.90 21.03 -1.83
C ALA A 437 -46.55 20.41 -0.47
N ALA A 438 -47.10 21.02 0.57
CA ALA A 438 -47.18 20.45 1.91
C ALA A 438 -48.57 19.80 2.10
N ALA A 439 -48.58 18.81 2.99
CA ALA A 439 -49.72 18.28 3.75
C ALA A 439 -50.64 17.24 3.09
N TRP A 440 -50.44 15.98 3.52
CA TRP A 440 -51.54 15.12 3.96
C TRP A 440 -51.33 14.79 5.44
N ARG A 441 -52.42 14.85 6.20
CA ARG A 441 -52.50 14.91 7.67
C ARG A 441 -52.64 13.52 8.31
N THR A 442 -52.16 13.45 9.56
CA THR A 442 -52.74 12.83 10.78
C THR A 442 -53.15 11.36 10.84
N ALA A 443 -52.51 10.63 11.77
CA ALA A 443 -53.17 9.65 12.64
C ALA A 443 -52.64 9.83 14.08
N PRO A 444 -53.50 9.94 15.12
CA PRO A 444 -53.08 10.11 16.51
C PRO A 444 -52.78 8.77 17.20
N ARG A 445 -51.83 8.79 18.13
CA ARG A 445 -51.52 7.69 19.07
C ARG A 445 -52.63 7.58 20.14
N PRO A 446 -53.01 6.38 20.60
CA PRO A 446 -53.86 6.25 21.79
C PRO A 446 -53.02 6.46 23.07
N ALA A 447 -53.58 7.24 23.99
CA ALA A 447 -53.12 7.38 25.38
C ALA A 447 -53.75 6.28 26.26
N PRO A 448 -53.13 5.90 27.40
CA PRO A 448 -53.64 4.86 28.29
C PRO A 448 -54.81 5.38 29.16
N SER A 449 -55.83 4.55 29.37
CA SER A 449 -56.96 4.80 30.27
C SER A 449 -56.65 4.35 31.72
N PRO A 450 -57.24 5.00 32.74
CA PRO A 450 -57.00 4.73 34.15
C PRO A 450 -58.04 3.76 34.75
N THR A 451 -57.64 2.96 35.74
CA THR A 451 -58.55 2.34 36.71
C THR A 451 -57.87 2.30 38.09
N SER A 452 -58.22 3.26 38.95
CA SER A 452 -58.44 3.06 40.39
C SER A 452 -59.81 2.36 40.56
N SER A 453 -60.13 1.56 41.58
CA SER A 453 -59.67 1.48 42.96
C SER A 453 -60.18 0.16 43.60
N GLU A 454 -59.49 -0.28 44.66
CA GLU A 454 -60.00 -0.97 45.87
C GLU A 454 -60.52 -2.41 45.79
N GLU A 455 -59.83 -3.32 46.49
CA GLU A 455 -60.39 -3.95 47.70
C GLU A 455 -59.30 -4.51 48.62
N THR A 456 -59.47 -4.23 49.90
CA THR A 456 -58.62 -4.59 51.04
C THR A 456 -59.22 -5.82 51.71
N SER A 457 -58.43 -6.87 51.99
CA SER A 457 -58.39 -7.55 53.29
C SER A 457 -57.27 -8.57 53.37
#